data_AF-A0A7J8X6K1-F1
#
_entry.id   AF-A0A7J8X6K1-F1
#
_cell.length_a   1.000
_cell.length_b   1.000
_cell.length_c   1.000
_cell.angle_alpha   90.00
_cell.angle_beta   90.00
_cell.angle_gamma   90.00
#
_symmetry.space_group_name_H-M   'P 1'
#
loop_
_entity.id
_entity.type
_entity.pdbx_description
1 polymer ?
#
loop_
_entity_poly.entity_id
_entity_poly.type
_entity_poly.pdbx_seq_one_letter_code
_entity_poly.pdbx_strand_id
1 'polypeptide(L)'
;MKQEKGTFYVTTLIIPKQESTSNSTHPSQSCFMSSIDLHTQYSYQVMVPEAFAIVVAPTDNSRGYGIFRVSEPNGMSLLKECQEKGSQFHSHDETVDGGPIYERCTHVYKNSNLRFEIFDLR
;
A
#
# COMPACT_ATOMS: atom_id res chain seq x y z
N MET A 1 13.73 7.59 1.35
CA MET A 1 13.02 8.41 2.36
C MET A 1 14.06 9.13 3.20
N LYS A 2 13.79 10.37 3.62
CA LYS A 2 14.62 11.10 4.59
C LYS A 2 13.85 11.18 5.91
N GLN A 3 14.49 10.90 7.04
CA GLN A 3 13.88 11.11 8.36
C GLN A 3 14.45 12.40 8.98
N GLU A 4 13.58 13.25 9.51
CA GLU A 4 13.99 14.46 10.24
C GLU A 4 12.97 14.75 11.35
N LYS A 5 13.46 14.90 12.60
CA LYS A 5 12.64 15.19 13.78
C LYS A 5 11.43 14.25 13.96
N GLY A 6 11.61 12.96 13.70
CA GLY A 6 10.55 11.95 13.81
C GLY A 6 9.55 11.94 12.65
N THR A 7 9.77 12.72 11.61
CA THR A 7 8.95 12.72 10.39
C THR A 7 9.71 12.12 9.22
N PHE A 8 9.05 11.24 8.47
CA PHE A 8 9.57 10.70 7.21
C PHE A 8 9.08 11.51 6.02
N TYR A 9 10.01 11.84 5.13
CA TYR A 9 9.76 12.59 3.92
C TYR A 9 9.97 11.67 2.71
N VAL A 10 8.90 11.53 1.91
CA VAL A 10 8.94 10.87 0.61
C VAL A 10 9.38 11.91 -0.42
N THR A 11 10.66 11.87 -0.79
CA THR A 11 11.30 12.82 -1.71
C THR A 11 11.53 12.21 -3.09
N THR A 12 11.33 10.91 -3.24
CA THR A 12 11.79 10.17 -4.42
C THR A 12 10.80 9.06 -4.75
N LEU A 13 10.41 8.97 -6.01
CA LEU A 13 9.69 7.83 -6.58
C LEU A 13 10.58 7.13 -7.59
N ILE A 14 10.76 5.83 -7.38
CA ILE A 14 11.51 4.96 -8.28
C ILE A 14 10.51 4.08 -9.01
N ILE A 15 10.53 4.09 -10.33
CA ILE A 15 9.72 3.21 -11.18
C ILE A 15 10.68 2.13 -11.70
N PRO A 16 10.74 0.95 -11.08
CA PRO A 16 11.63 -0.11 -11.54
C PRO A 16 11.12 -0.72 -12.86
N LYS A 17 12.03 -1.40 -13.56
CA LYS A 17 11.66 -2.32 -14.63
C LYS A 17 10.75 -3.40 -14.06
N GLN A 18 9.54 -3.51 -14.61
CA GLN A 18 8.52 -4.44 -14.14
C GLN A 18 7.63 -4.85 -15.32
N GLU A 19 7.09 -6.07 -15.26
CA GLU A 19 5.97 -6.47 -16.11
C GLU A 19 4.69 -6.33 -15.30
N SER A 20 3.82 -5.41 -15.72
CA SER A 20 2.58 -5.14 -14.99
C SER A 20 1.44 -5.99 -15.53
N THR A 21 0.65 -6.56 -14.63
CA THR A 21 -0.71 -7.01 -14.95
C THR A 21 -1.69 -5.87 -14.71
N SER A 22 -2.92 -5.98 -15.24
CA SER A 22 -3.98 -4.96 -15.12
C SER A 22 -4.41 -4.64 -13.68
N ASN A 23 -3.80 -5.24 -12.66
CA ASN A 23 -4.18 -5.09 -11.26
C ASN A 23 -3.12 -4.34 -10.43
N SER A 24 -1.91 -4.05 -10.95
CA SER A 24 -0.88 -3.27 -10.23
C SER A 24 -1.15 -1.76 -10.19
N THR A 25 -1.96 -1.27 -11.13
CA THR A 25 -2.68 0.00 -11.07
C THR A 25 -4.12 -0.37 -11.33
N HIS A 26 -5.12 0.21 -10.66
CA HIS A 26 -6.53 -0.19 -10.81
C HIS A 26 -7.16 0.61 -11.97
N PRO A 27 -6.98 0.24 -13.25
CA PRO A 27 -7.26 1.10 -14.38
C PRO A 27 -8.76 1.09 -14.71
N SER A 28 -9.51 0.12 -14.18
CA SER A 28 -10.95 -0.05 -14.36
C SER A 28 -11.67 -0.47 -13.07
N GLN A 29 -10.93 -0.69 -11.98
CA GLN A 29 -11.44 -1.20 -10.70
C GLN A 29 -11.60 -0.06 -9.69
N SER A 30 -12.40 -0.28 -8.66
CA SER A 30 -12.51 0.65 -7.53
C SER A 30 -11.17 0.77 -6.80
N CYS A 31 -10.99 1.85 -6.06
CA CYS A 31 -9.79 2.09 -5.27
C CYS A 31 -9.75 1.17 -4.03
N PHE A 32 -9.10 0.01 -4.05
CA PHE A 32 -8.94 -0.88 -2.89
C PHE A 32 -7.58 -1.58 -2.89
N MET A 33 -7.20 -2.28 -1.81
CA MET A 33 -6.01 -3.14 -1.79
C MET A 33 -6.38 -4.58 -2.11
N SER A 34 -5.81 -5.15 -3.18
CA SER A 34 -5.95 -6.58 -3.50
C SER A 34 -5.13 -7.45 -2.55
N SER A 35 -5.33 -8.78 -2.56
CA SER A 35 -4.50 -9.69 -1.74
C SER A 35 -3.01 -9.61 -2.07
N ILE A 36 -2.64 -9.39 -3.34
CA ILE A 36 -1.24 -9.18 -3.73
C ILE A 36 -0.70 -7.87 -3.14
N ASP A 37 -1.50 -6.79 -3.17
CA ASP A 37 -1.10 -5.51 -2.58
C ASP A 37 -0.94 -5.63 -1.06
N LEU A 38 -1.82 -6.40 -0.40
CA LEU A 38 -1.75 -6.65 1.04
C LEU A 38 -0.46 -7.37 1.43
N HIS A 39 -0.11 -8.47 0.75
CA HIS A 39 1.14 -9.20 1.01
C HIS A 39 2.39 -8.37 0.70
N THR A 40 2.34 -7.58 -0.38
CA THR A 40 3.42 -6.66 -0.74
C THR A 40 3.58 -5.59 0.35
N GLN A 41 2.50 -4.94 0.75
CA GLN A 41 2.51 -3.89 1.77
C GLN A 41 2.89 -4.43 3.14
N TYR A 42 2.45 -5.64 3.51
CA TYR A 42 2.86 -6.32 4.73
C TYR A 42 4.38 -6.41 4.82
N SER A 43 5.03 -6.86 3.75
CA SER A 43 6.50 -6.98 3.69
C SER A 43 7.21 -5.64 3.94
N TYR A 44 6.69 -4.55 3.37
CA TYR A 44 7.21 -3.20 3.63
C TYR A 44 6.94 -2.73 5.06
N GLN A 45 5.73 -2.97 5.59
CA GLN A 45 5.32 -2.51 6.92
C GLN A 45 6.01 -3.27 8.05
N VAL A 46 6.42 -4.52 7.84
CA VAL A 46 7.29 -5.27 8.75
C VAL A 46 8.67 -4.61 8.87
N MET A 47 9.23 -4.13 7.76
CA MET A 47 10.56 -3.49 7.76
C MET A 47 10.51 -2.04 8.23
N VAL A 48 9.44 -1.32 7.89
CA VAL A 48 9.25 0.09 8.20
C VAL A 48 7.79 0.26 8.67
N PRO A 49 7.55 0.37 9.99
CA PRO A 49 6.18 0.47 10.54
C PRO A 49 5.36 1.64 9.98
N GLU A 50 6.03 2.71 9.55
CA GLU A 50 5.39 3.88 8.94
C GLU A 50 5.07 3.71 7.44
N ALA A 51 5.44 2.58 6.82
CA ALA A 51 5.19 2.33 5.40
C ALA A 51 3.69 2.39 5.09
N PHE A 52 3.38 2.93 3.90
CA PHE A 52 2.02 3.03 3.40
C PHE A 52 1.99 2.74 1.90
N ALA A 53 0.86 2.23 1.41
CA ALA A 53 0.60 1.99 0.00
C ALA A 53 -0.24 3.14 -0.58
N ILE A 54 0.10 3.58 -1.80
CA ILE A 54 -0.75 4.47 -2.59
C ILE A 54 -1.37 3.64 -3.71
N VAL A 55 -2.71 3.58 -3.75
CA VAL A 55 -3.46 2.96 -4.84
C VAL A 55 -4.04 4.07 -5.70
N VAL A 56 -3.78 4.04 -7.00
CA VAL A 56 -4.36 4.98 -7.97
C VAL A 56 -5.42 4.25 -8.78
N ALA A 57 -6.63 4.81 -8.81
CA ALA A 57 -7.81 4.27 -9.48
C ALA A 57 -8.47 5.36 -10.33
N PRO A 58 -7.88 5.72 -11.49
CA PRO A 58 -8.24 6.92 -12.23
C PRO A 58 -9.68 6.91 -12.78
N THR A 59 -10.29 5.73 -12.92
CA THR A 59 -11.67 5.57 -13.40
C THR A 59 -12.71 5.51 -12.28
N ASP A 60 -12.29 5.49 -11.02
CA ASP A 60 -13.19 5.51 -9.88
C ASP A 60 -13.62 6.95 -9.59
N ASN A 61 -14.83 7.30 -10.05
CA ASN A 61 -15.43 8.63 -9.88
C ASN A 61 -15.67 9.00 -8.40
N SER A 62 -15.66 8.03 -7.48
CA SER A 62 -15.81 8.28 -6.04
C SER A 62 -14.48 8.55 -5.35
N ARG A 63 -13.40 7.88 -5.80
CA ARG A 63 -12.08 7.95 -5.18
C ARG A 63 -10.96 7.65 -6.18
N GLY A 64 -10.41 8.70 -6.80
CA GLY A 64 -9.32 8.56 -7.79
C GLY A 64 -7.99 8.00 -7.25
N TYR A 65 -7.76 8.07 -5.93
CA TYR A 65 -6.63 7.42 -5.27
C TYR A 65 -6.91 7.20 -3.77
N GLY A 66 -6.16 6.30 -3.14
CA GLY A 66 -6.20 6.02 -1.72
C GLY A 66 -4.80 5.85 -1.14
N ILE A 67 -4.67 6.16 0.15
CA ILE A 67 -3.43 5.97 0.91
C ILE A 67 -3.80 5.02 2.06
N PHE A 68 -3.17 3.86 2.07
CA PHE A 68 -3.55 2.74 2.92
C PHE A 68 -2.37 2.17 3.69
N ARG A 69 -2.66 1.48 4.76
CA ARG A 69 -1.72 0.65 5.52
C ARG A 69 -2.42 -0.64 5.95
N VAL A 70 -1.68 -1.69 6.25
CA VAL A 70 -2.25 -2.89 6.87
C VAL A 70 -2.61 -2.55 8.32
N SER A 71 -3.77 -3.02 8.79
CA SER A 71 -4.22 -2.74 10.16
C SER A 71 -3.33 -3.45 11.18
N GLU A 72 -3.10 -2.80 12.32
CA GLU A 72 -2.19 -3.28 13.36
C GLU A 72 -2.92 -3.32 14.71
N PRO A 73 -2.86 -4.43 15.47
CA PRO A 73 -2.08 -5.65 15.22
C PRO A 73 -2.75 -6.66 14.28
N ASN A 74 -4.03 -6.49 13.98
CA ASN A 74 -4.87 -7.59 13.50
C ASN A 74 -4.59 -8.00 12.04
N GLY A 75 -4.55 -7.05 11.10
CA GLY A 75 -4.23 -7.34 9.69
C GLY A 75 -2.81 -7.85 9.51
N MET A 76 -1.85 -7.27 10.25
CA MET A 76 -0.45 -7.72 10.24
C MET A 76 -0.30 -9.16 10.73
N SER A 77 -1.04 -9.55 11.77
CA SER A 77 -1.02 -10.92 12.31
C SER A 77 -1.64 -11.91 11.33
N LEU A 78 -2.77 -11.55 10.72
CA LEU A 78 -3.45 -12.39 9.73
C LEU A 78 -2.57 -12.66 8.50
N LEU A 79 -1.95 -11.62 7.94
CA LEU A 79 -1.07 -11.76 6.78
C LEU A 79 0.20 -12.55 7.11
N LYS A 80 0.72 -12.43 8.33
CA LYS A 80 1.87 -13.22 8.81
C LYS A 80 1.59 -14.72 8.82
N GLU A 81 0.37 -15.12 9.19
CA GLU A 81 -0.03 -16.52 9.33
C GLU A 81 -0.51 -17.14 8.01
N CYS A 82 -0.81 -16.32 7.02
CA CYS A 82 -1.28 -16.76 5.70
C CYS A 82 -0.25 -17.69 5.01
N GLN A 83 -0.70 -18.88 4.60
CA GLN A 83 0.12 -19.89 3.92
C GLN A 83 -0.13 -19.95 2.40
N GLU A 84 -1.03 -19.11 1.89
CA GLU A 84 -1.36 -19.07 0.47
C GLU A 84 -0.15 -18.59 -0.34
N LYS A 85 0.12 -19.28 -1.45
CA LYS A 85 1.24 -18.91 -2.32
C LYS A 85 0.91 -17.59 -3.01
N GLY A 86 1.71 -16.55 -2.76
CA GLY A 86 1.52 -15.18 -3.26
C GLY A 86 1.48 -14.98 -4.79
N SER A 87 1.47 -16.06 -5.58
CA SER A 87 1.27 -16.04 -7.04
C SER A 87 -0.20 -16.16 -7.46
N GLN A 88 -1.14 -16.40 -6.54
CA GLN A 88 -2.58 -16.47 -6.82
C GLN A 88 -3.37 -15.53 -5.92
N PHE A 89 -4.32 -14.82 -6.52
CA PHE A 89 -5.31 -14.03 -5.80
C PHE A 89 -6.15 -14.96 -4.91
N HIS A 90 -6.26 -14.58 -3.64
CA HIS A 90 -7.10 -15.27 -2.66
C HIS A 90 -7.81 -14.26 -1.76
N SER A 91 -8.83 -14.73 -1.05
CA SER A 91 -9.51 -13.99 0.01
C SER A 91 -8.82 -14.24 1.34
N HIS A 92 -8.92 -13.28 2.24
CA HIS A 92 -8.50 -13.43 3.64
C HIS A 92 -9.74 -13.57 4.52
N ASP A 93 -9.59 -14.33 5.61
CA ASP A 93 -10.60 -14.41 6.66
C ASP A 93 -10.78 -13.04 7.36
N GLU A 94 -11.86 -12.91 8.12
CA GLU A 94 -12.05 -11.75 8.98
C GLU A 94 -10.97 -11.71 10.07
N THR A 95 -10.59 -10.51 10.50
CA THR A 95 -9.67 -10.37 11.62
C THR A 95 -10.34 -10.83 12.93
N VAL A 96 -9.53 -11.12 13.95
CA VAL A 96 -10.01 -11.62 15.26
C VAL A 96 -11.07 -10.70 15.90
N ASP A 97 -11.01 -9.40 15.64
CA ASP A 97 -11.94 -8.39 16.14
C ASP A 97 -13.05 -8.02 15.13
N GLY A 98 -13.10 -8.66 13.97
CA GLY A 98 -14.01 -8.29 12.87
C GLY A 98 -13.69 -6.96 12.19
N GLY A 99 -12.53 -6.38 12.52
CA GLY A 99 -12.01 -5.18 11.88
C GLY A 99 -11.53 -5.42 10.44
N PRO A 100 -11.23 -4.35 9.70
CA PRO A 100 -10.70 -4.48 8.35
C PRO A 100 -9.23 -4.91 8.38
N ILE A 101 -8.80 -5.73 7.41
CA ILE A 101 -7.40 -6.17 7.25
C ILE A 101 -6.44 -5.02 6.86
N TYR A 102 -6.99 -3.95 6.27
CA TYR A 102 -6.26 -2.72 5.96
C TYR A 102 -7.15 -1.51 6.20
N GLU A 103 -6.53 -0.36 6.40
CA GLU A 103 -7.22 0.87 6.73
C GLU A 103 -6.61 2.06 5.99
N ARG A 104 -7.32 3.20 6.03
CA ARG A 104 -6.75 4.45 5.55
C ARG A 104 -5.58 4.86 6.43
N CYS A 105 -4.46 5.20 5.82
CA CYS A 105 -3.30 5.69 6.53
C CYS A 105 -3.56 7.13 7.01
N THR A 106 -3.60 7.34 8.32
CA THR A 106 -3.88 8.65 8.94
C THR A 106 -2.61 9.42 9.35
N HIS A 107 -1.47 8.74 9.46
CA HIS A 107 -0.18 9.35 9.81
C HIS A 107 0.58 9.96 8.62
N VAL A 108 -0.12 10.26 7.52
CA VAL A 108 0.43 10.89 6.32
C VAL A 108 -0.17 12.27 6.14
N TYR A 109 0.68 13.27 5.92
CA TYR A 109 0.26 14.61 5.52
C TYR A 109 0.91 14.99 4.19
N LYS A 110 0.23 15.85 3.44
CA LYS A 110 0.71 16.35 2.15
C LYS A 110 1.42 17.68 2.34
N ASN A 111 2.55 17.85 1.67
CA ASN A 111 3.30 19.09 1.68
C ASN A 111 3.68 19.47 0.25
N SER A 112 3.06 20.53 -0.26
CA SER A 112 3.28 21.03 -1.63
C SER A 112 4.65 21.69 -1.84
N ASN A 113 5.39 21.96 -0.76
CA ASN A 113 6.69 22.64 -0.83
C ASN A 113 7.87 21.66 -0.82
N LEU A 114 7.62 20.34 -0.80
CA LEU A 114 8.68 19.35 -0.88
C LEU A 114 9.17 19.21 -2.31
N ARG A 115 10.50 19.29 -2.48
CA ARG A 115 11.14 18.84 -3.72
C ARG A 115 10.99 17.33 -3.83
N PHE A 116 10.51 16.88 -4.98
CA PHE A 116 10.28 15.47 -5.28
C PHE A 116 10.91 15.11 -6.62
N GLU A 117 11.54 13.94 -6.68
CA GLU A 117 12.26 13.44 -7.84
C GLU A 117 11.68 12.11 -8.32
N ILE A 118 11.54 11.96 -9.63
CA ILE A 118 11.09 10.71 -10.27
C ILE A 118 12.29 10.11 -11.00
N PHE A 119 12.62 8.87 -10.65
CA PHE A 119 13.61 8.06 -11.35
C PHE A 119 12.89 6.91 -12.04
N ASP A 120 12.75 7.03 -13.35
CA ASP A 120 12.14 6.00 -14.20
C ASP A 120 13.23 5.08 -14.77
N LEU A 121 13.18 3.79 -14.40
CA LEU A 121 14.16 2.77 -14.75
C LEU A 121 13.58 1.68 -15.69
N ARG A 122 12.41 1.94 -16.31
CA ARG A 122 11.74 0.99 -17.20
C ARG A 122 12.58 0.63 -18.43
#